data_AF-A0A8H3GW17-F1
#
_entry.id   AF-A0A8H3GW17-F1
#
_cell.length_a   1.000
_cell.length_b   1.000
_cell.length_c   1.000
_cell.angle_alpha   90.00
_cell.angle_beta   90.00
_cell.angle_gamma   90.00
#
_symmetry.space_group_name_H-M   'P 1'
#
loop_
_entity.id
_entity.type
_entity.pdbx_description
1 polymer ?
#
loop_
_entity_poly.entity_id
_entity_poly.type
_entity_poly.pdbx_seq_one_letter_code
_entity_poly.pdbx_strand_id
1 'polypeptide(L)'
;MITYPDLSDVLADFLVNVLTWLRHLPDWFPGTRWKQTIKEWRKEKDEMVDVPFAWTKKQIASGTAADSTTRSLLADLGNSTDMGLDRAEEEDRIKWVAGTLFAAGADTSAALTLVFILAMTLKQHTTAKARAEIDAVVGQD
;
A
#
# COMPACT_ATOMS: atom_id res chain seq x y z
N MET A 1 -2.42 20.02 9.94
CA MET A 1 -2.97 19.25 11.07
C MET A 1 -3.74 18.11 10.45
N ILE A 2 -3.11 16.94 10.32
CA ILE A 2 -3.75 15.76 9.71
C ILE A 2 -4.59 15.14 10.81
N THR A 3 -5.89 15.36 10.79
CA THR A 3 -6.85 14.74 11.69
C THR A 3 -6.97 13.28 11.28
N TYR A 4 -6.44 12.36 12.10
CA TYR A 4 -6.72 10.94 11.93
C TYR A 4 -8.20 10.73 12.29
N PRO A 5 -9.05 10.22 11.38
CA PRO A 5 -10.43 9.89 11.73
C PRO A 5 -10.39 8.81 12.82
N ASP A 6 -11.18 8.99 13.87
CA ASP A 6 -11.35 7.97 14.90
C ASP A 6 -11.96 6.72 14.25
N LEU A 7 -11.67 5.52 14.77
CA LEU A 7 -12.22 4.26 14.26
C LEU A 7 -13.76 4.28 14.29
N SER A 8 -14.32 5.03 15.24
CA SER A 8 -15.75 5.31 15.36
C SER A 8 -16.30 6.13 14.19
N ASP A 9 -15.54 7.10 13.68
CA ASP A 9 -15.92 7.93 12.53
C ASP A 9 -15.94 7.11 11.24
N VAL A 10 -14.98 6.20 11.04
CA VAL A 10 -14.94 5.33 9.85
C VAL A 10 -16.14 4.36 9.83
N LEU A 11 -16.56 3.84 10.99
CA LEU A 11 -17.74 2.96 11.07
C LEU A 11 -19.05 3.75 10.90
N ALA A 12 -19.12 4.96 11.45
CA ALA A 12 -20.29 5.83 11.35
C ALA A 12 -20.46 6.42 9.96
N ASP A 13 -19.36 6.83 9.30
CA ASP A 13 -19.39 7.37 7.94
C ASP A 13 -19.67 6.29 6.89
N PHE A 14 -19.32 5.02 7.17
CA PHE A 14 -19.50 3.90 6.24
C PHE A 14 -20.52 2.86 6.74
N LEU A 15 -21.70 3.32 7.19
CA LEU A 15 -22.83 2.43 7.50
C LEU A 15 -23.20 1.48 6.36
N VAL A 16 -22.82 1.79 5.11
CA VAL A 16 -22.96 0.89 3.95
C VAL A 16 -22.25 -0.45 4.12
N ASN A 17 -21.19 -0.52 4.94
CA ASN A 17 -20.48 -1.76 5.25
C ASN A 17 -21.28 -2.69 6.19
N VAL A 18 -22.23 -2.13 6.95
CA VAL A 18 -23.12 -2.87 7.87
C VAL A 18 -24.51 -3.07 7.26
N LEU A 19 -25.04 -2.04 6.60
CA LEU A 19 -26.35 -1.99 5.97
C LEU A 19 -26.19 -1.90 4.45
N THR A 20 -26.06 -3.06 3.81
CA THR A 20 -25.74 -3.19 2.37
C THR A 20 -26.75 -2.51 1.44
N TRP A 21 -28.01 -2.35 1.87
CA TRP A 21 -29.06 -1.68 1.10
C TRP A 21 -28.81 -0.18 0.88
N LEU A 22 -27.99 0.47 1.74
CA LEU A 22 -27.60 1.87 1.58
C LEU A 22 -26.83 2.13 0.27
N ARG A 23 -26.25 1.09 -0.35
CA ARG A 23 -25.58 1.17 -1.66
C ARG A 23 -26.51 1.64 -2.78
N HIS A 24 -27.82 1.35 -2.69
CA HIS A 24 -28.80 1.65 -3.73
C HIS A 24 -29.45 3.03 -3.59
N LEU A 25 -29.18 3.77 -2.52
CA LEU A 25 -29.67 5.13 -2.39
C LEU A 25 -29.12 6.00 -3.52
N PRO A 26 -29.84 7.00 -4.03
CA PRO A 26 -29.31 7.93 -5.03
C PRO A 26 -28.37 8.97 -4.40
N ASP A 27 -27.49 9.57 -5.20
CA ASP A 27 -26.43 10.51 -4.74
C ASP A 27 -26.99 11.82 -4.13
N TRP A 28 -28.27 12.12 -4.32
CA TRP A 28 -28.93 13.30 -3.74
C TRP A 28 -29.49 13.07 -2.33
N PHE A 29 -29.51 11.83 -1.84
CA PHE A 29 -30.14 11.50 -0.56
C PHE A 29 -29.28 12.01 0.63
N PRO A 30 -29.87 12.64 1.65
CA PRO A 30 -29.13 13.15 2.81
C PRO A 30 -28.39 12.01 3.53
N GLY A 31 -27.12 12.23 3.86
CA GLY A 31 -26.26 11.20 4.45
C GLY A 31 -25.51 10.31 3.45
N THR A 32 -25.54 10.60 2.14
CA THR A 32 -24.77 9.86 1.12
C THR A 32 -23.39 10.47 0.82
N ARG A 33 -22.88 11.37 1.67
CA ARG A 33 -21.57 12.02 1.50
C ARG A 33 -20.42 11.00 1.37
N TRP A 34 -20.52 9.86 2.04
CA TRP A 34 -19.58 8.75 1.94
C TRP A 34 -19.35 8.28 0.50
N LYS A 35 -20.32 8.44 -0.41
CA LYS A 35 -20.13 8.10 -1.83
C LYS A 35 -19.14 8.99 -2.54
N GLN A 36 -19.10 10.29 -2.21
CA GLN A 36 -18.10 11.21 -2.74
C GLN A 36 -16.72 10.80 -2.23
N THR A 37 -16.61 10.53 -0.93
CA THR A 37 -15.38 10.01 -0.31
C THR A 37 -14.91 8.72 -0.98
N ILE A 38 -15.80 7.74 -1.26
CA ILE A 38 -15.42 6.51 -1.98
C ILE A 38 -14.92 6.81 -3.39
N LYS A 39 -15.55 7.75 -4.11
CA LYS A 39 -15.11 8.12 -5.47
C LYS A 39 -13.71 8.73 -5.43
N GLU A 40 -13.44 9.60 -4.47
CA GLU A 40 -12.12 10.21 -4.25
C GLU A 40 -11.07 9.15 -3.85
N TRP A 41 -11.37 8.30 -2.87
CA TRP A 41 -10.48 7.22 -2.43
C TRP A 41 -10.21 6.20 -3.54
N ARG A 42 -11.20 5.90 -4.38
CA ARG A 42 -11.00 5.03 -5.53
C ARG A 42 -9.99 5.63 -6.49
N LYS A 43 -10.12 6.93 -6.79
CA LYS A 43 -9.17 7.65 -7.65
C LYS A 43 -7.76 7.63 -7.06
N GLU A 44 -7.62 7.94 -5.78
CA GLU A 44 -6.32 7.94 -5.09
C GLU A 44 -5.69 6.54 -5.06
N LYS A 45 -6.49 5.50 -4.78
CA LYS A 45 -6.06 4.09 -4.84
C LYS A 45 -5.58 3.70 -6.23
N ASP A 46 -6.30 4.11 -7.28
CA ASP A 46 -5.91 3.80 -8.66
C ASP A 46 -4.62 4.55 -9.02
N GLU A 47 -4.50 5.83 -8.68
CA GLU A 47 -3.27 6.62 -8.88
C GLU A 47 -2.06 6.04 -8.14
N MET A 48 -2.23 5.58 -6.89
CA MET A 48 -1.19 4.96 -6.08
C MET A 48 -0.57 3.74 -6.78
N VAL A 49 -1.33 3.03 -7.60
CA VAL A 49 -0.88 1.83 -8.30
C VAL A 49 -0.44 2.15 -9.73
N ASP A 50 -1.24 2.94 -10.47
CA ASP A 50 -1.02 3.22 -11.89
C ASP A 50 0.23 4.08 -12.12
N VAL A 51 0.49 5.07 -11.27
CA VAL A 51 1.66 5.97 -11.42
C VAL A 51 2.99 5.23 -11.33
N PRO A 52 3.29 4.47 -10.25
CA PRO A 52 4.56 3.75 -10.15
C PRO A 52 4.67 2.62 -11.18
N PHE A 53 3.56 1.99 -11.55
CA PHE A 53 3.56 0.95 -12.58
C PHE A 53 3.90 1.51 -13.96
N ALA A 54 3.26 2.61 -14.37
CA ALA A 54 3.55 3.29 -15.63
C ALA A 54 4.98 3.83 -15.66
N TRP A 55 5.46 4.38 -14.54
CA TRP A 55 6.84 4.83 -14.39
C TRP A 55 7.82 3.66 -14.60
N THR A 56 7.56 2.52 -13.97
CA THR A 56 8.41 1.32 -14.09
C THR A 56 8.43 0.81 -15.54
N LYS A 57 7.27 0.74 -16.22
CA LYS A 57 7.22 0.37 -17.65
C LYS A 57 8.06 1.30 -18.51
N LYS A 58 8.01 2.62 -18.26
CA LYS A 58 8.83 3.60 -18.97
C LYS A 58 10.33 3.38 -18.74
N GLN A 59 10.73 3.07 -17.51
CA GLN A 59 12.12 2.75 -17.17
C GLN A 59 12.59 1.44 -17.83
N ILE A 60 11.72 0.44 -17.92
CA ILE A 60 12.03 -0.83 -18.60
C ILE A 60 12.24 -0.57 -20.10
N ALA A 61 11.35 0.18 -20.73
CA ALA A 61 11.44 0.54 -22.14
C ALA A 61 12.69 1.37 -22.49
N SER A 62 13.22 2.13 -21.54
CA SER A 62 14.46 2.92 -21.69
C SER A 62 15.72 2.18 -21.28
N GLY A 63 15.61 0.95 -20.77
CA GLY A 63 16.74 0.13 -20.32
C GLY A 63 17.38 0.59 -19.00
N THR A 64 16.76 1.52 -18.27
CA THR A 64 17.27 2.11 -17.03
C THR A 64 16.53 1.63 -15.77
N ALA A 65 15.61 0.68 -15.90
CA ALA A 65 14.86 0.16 -14.76
C ALA A 65 15.75 -0.53 -13.73
N ALA A 66 15.66 -0.09 -12.47
CA ALA A 66 16.25 -0.81 -11.35
C ALA A 66 15.59 -2.18 -11.13
N ASP A 67 16.31 -3.09 -10.48
CA ASP A 67 15.75 -4.38 -10.08
C ASP A 67 14.59 -4.16 -9.10
N SER A 68 13.43 -4.74 -9.43
CA SER A 68 12.20 -4.62 -8.65
C SER A 68 11.28 -5.79 -8.96
N THR A 69 10.40 -6.14 -8.02
CA THR A 69 9.42 -7.21 -8.20
C THR A 69 8.57 -6.99 -9.45
N THR A 70 8.14 -5.75 -9.71
CA THR A 70 7.37 -5.38 -10.90
C THR A 70 8.16 -5.61 -12.19
N ARG A 71 9.45 -5.26 -12.22
CA ARG A 71 10.32 -5.51 -13.38
C ARG A 71 10.49 -7.01 -13.63
N SER A 72 10.73 -7.80 -12.59
CA SER A 72 10.90 -9.26 -12.73
C SER A 72 9.62 -9.90 -13.26
N LEU A 73 8.46 -9.58 -12.68
CA LEU A 73 7.17 -10.12 -13.13
C LEU A 73 6.83 -9.72 -14.58
N LEU A 74 7.14 -8.48 -14.98
CA LEU A 74 6.94 -8.05 -16.37
C LEU A 74 7.91 -8.72 -17.36
N ALA A 75 9.13 -9.04 -16.93
CA ALA A 75 10.07 -9.80 -17.75
C ALA A 75 9.60 -11.24 -17.96
N ASP A 76 9.10 -11.89 -16.90
CA ASP A 76 8.54 -13.25 -16.96
C ASP A 76 7.29 -13.31 -17.86
N LEU A 77 6.42 -12.30 -17.76
CA LEU A 77 5.29 -12.11 -18.69
C LEU A 77 5.76 -11.95 -20.15
N GLY A 78 6.89 -11.28 -20.37
CA GLY A 78 7.49 -11.08 -21.69
C GLY A 78 8.01 -12.37 -22.34
N ASN A 79 8.52 -13.28 -21.52
CA ASN A 79 9.13 -14.55 -21.95
C ASN A 79 8.11 -15.70 -22.08
N SER A 80 6.89 -15.52 -21.57
CA SER A 80 5.84 -16.54 -21.59
C SER A 80 5.07 -16.52 -22.92
N THR A 81 5.12 -17.61 -23.67
CA THR A 81 4.47 -17.73 -25.00
C THR A 81 3.05 -18.30 -24.96
N ASP A 82 2.62 -18.86 -23.83
CA ASP A 82 1.37 -19.61 -23.71
C ASP A 82 0.79 -19.46 -22.30
N MET A 83 -0.14 -18.51 -22.11
CA MET A 83 -0.75 -18.26 -20.80
C MET A 83 -2.25 -18.48 -20.75
N GLY A 84 -2.89 -18.88 -21.86
CA GLY A 84 -4.34 -19.12 -21.93
C GLY A 84 -5.24 -17.92 -21.60
N LEU A 85 -4.68 -16.80 -21.11
CA LEU A 85 -5.33 -15.54 -20.73
C LEU A 85 -4.84 -14.41 -21.64
N ASP A 86 -5.66 -13.36 -21.76
CA ASP A 86 -5.27 -12.15 -22.47
C ASP A 86 -4.08 -11.49 -21.75
N ARG A 87 -3.06 -11.08 -22.52
CA ARG A 87 -1.84 -10.47 -21.99
C ARG A 87 -2.13 -9.19 -21.21
N ALA A 88 -3.17 -8.46 -21.58
CA ALA A 88 -3.60 -7.27 -20.86
C ALA A 88 -4.16 -7.60 -19.47
N GLU A 89 -4.85 -8.74 -19.31
CA GLU A 89 -5.39 -9.17 -18.02
C GLU A 89 -4.26 -9.55 -17.06
N GLU A 90 -3.26 -10.28 -17.53
CA GLU A 90 -2.12 -10.65 -16.68
C GLU A 90 -1.29 -9.41 -16.28
N GLU A 91 -1.13 -8.46 -17.19
CA GLU A 91 -0.47 -7.19 -16.87
C GLU A 91 -1.21 -6.42 -15.76
N ASP A 92 -2.56 -6.37 -15.81
CA ASP A 92 -3.37 -5.75 -14.76
C ASP A 92 -3.25 -6.49 -13.42
N ARG A 93 -3.17 -7.82 -13.44
CA ARG A 93 -2.89 -8.62 -12.23
C ARG A 93 -1.53 -8.31 -11.63
N ILE A 94 -0.47 -8.26 -12.44
CA ILE A 94 0.88 -7.90 -11.97
C ILE A 94 0.86 -6.51 -11.33
N LYS A 95 0.17 -5.56 -11.97
CA LYS A 95 -0.02 -4.21 -11.45
C LYS A 95 -0.68 -4.22 -10.06
N TRP A 96 -1.81 -4.91 -9.91
CA TRP A 96 -2.53 -4.99 -8.63
C TRP A 96 -1.75 -5.76 -7.55
N VAL A 97 -1.02 -6.81 -7.91
CA VAL A 97 -0.15 -7.55 -6.99
C VAL A 97 0.97 -6.64 -6.47
N ALA A 98 1.66 -5.92 -7.35
CA ALA A 98 2.71 -4.99 -6.95
C ALA A 98 2.17 -3.85 -6.07
N GLY A 99 1.02 -3.28 -6.46
CA GLY A 99 0.36 -2.22 -5.69
C GLY A 99 -0.07 -2.67 -4.30
N THR A 100 -0.66 -3.87 -4.19
CA THR A 100 -1.11 -4.42 -2.91
C THR A 100 0.08 -4.76 -2.01
N LEU A 101 1.14 -5.33 -2.57
CA LEU A 101 2.37 -5.63 -1.83
C LEU A 101 3.00 -4.36 -1.25
N PHE A 102 3.06 -3.29 -2.03
CA PHE A 102 3.56 -2.00 -1.57
C PHE A 102 2.69 -1.43 -0.45
N ALA A 103 1.37 -1.38 -0.65
CA ALA A 103 0.44 -0.85 0.35
C ALA A 103 0.51 -1.61 1.68
N ALA A 104 0.54 -2.95 1.63
CA ALA A 104 0.65 -3.80 2.81
C ALA A 104 1.95 -3.56 3.59
N GLY A 105 3.06 -3.33 2.87
CA GLY A 105 4.37 -3.07 3.48
C GLY A 105 4.50 -1.64 4.03
N ALA A 106 3.93 -0.64 3.36
CA ALA A 106 4.09 0.77 3.70
C ALA A 106 3.48 1.10 5.08
N ASP A 107 2.19 0.83 5.27
CA ASP A 107 1.47 1.23 6.49
C ASP A 107 1.96 0.45 7.72
N THR A 108 2.12 -0.87 7.57
CA THR A 108 2.53 -1.74 8.69
C THR A 108 3.95 -1.48 9.14
N SER A 109 4.90 -1.27 8.21
CA SER A 109 6.30 -0.99 8.55
C SER A 109 6.46 0.40 9.17
N ALA A 110 5.70 1.39 8.70
CA ALA A 110 5.69 2.72 9.30
C ALA A 110 5.17 2.68 10.74
N ALA A 111 4.03 2.01 10.97
CA ALA A 111 3.46 1.83 12.30
C ALA A 111 4.42 1.09 13.24
N LEU A 112 5.03 0.00 12.77
CA LEU A 112 6.00 -0.76 13.55
C LEU A 112 7.23 0.09 13.91
N THR A 113 7.74 0.89 12.97
CA THR A 113 8.88 1.77 13.19
C THR A 113 8.57 2.83 14.27
N LEU A 114 7.37 3.42 14.23
CA LEU A 114 6.92 4.38 15.24
C LEU A 114 6.82 3.73 16.62
N VAL A 115 6.20 2.54 16.71
CA VAL A 115 6.09 1.79 17.95
C VAL A 115 7.46 1.40 18.48
N PHE A 116 8.37 1.00 17.60
CA PHE A 116 9.74 0.65 17.96
C PHE A 116 10.50 1.85 18.54
N ILE A 117 10.44 3.02 17.88
CA ILE A 117 11.04 4.25 18.37
C ILE A 117 10.45 4.64 19.74
N LEU A 118 9.13 4.57 19.89
CA LEU A 118 8.46 4.86 21.16
C LEU A 118 8.87 3.89 22.27
N ALA A 119 8.99 2.59 21.97
CA ALA A 119 9.46 1.61 22.93
C ALA A 119 10.89 1.92 23.39
N MET A 120 11.77 2.34 22.46
CA MET A 120 13.14 2.72 22.77
C MET A 120 13.24 3.96 23.67
N THR A 121 12.37 4.96 23.47
CA THR A 121 12.37 6.16 24.33
C THR A 121 11.84 5.86 25.73
N LEU A 122 10.84 4.98 25.86
CA LEU A 122 10.25 4.60 27.15
C LEU A 122 11.09 3.58 27.94
N LYS A 123 11.91 2.76 27.27
CA LYS A 123 12.68 1.66 27.88
C LYS A 123 14.17 1.77 27.55
N GLN A 124 14.78 2.90 27.89
CA GLN A 124 16.18 3.19 27.61
C GLN A 124 17.16 2.13 28.11
N HIS A 125 16.90 1.50 29.26
CA HIS A 125 17.75 0.43 29.78
C HIS A 125 17.75 -0.84 28.91
N THR A 126 16.61 -1.23 28.32
CA THR A 126 16.57 -2.37 27.40
C THR A 126 17.20 -2.02 26.05
N THR A 127 17.05 -0.78 25.59
CA THR A 127 17.69 -0.30 24.36
C THR A 127 19.22 -0.26 24.49
N ALA A 128 19.75 0.17 25.63
CA ALA A 128 21.19 0.17 25.89
C ALA A 128 21.79 -1.26 25.86
N LYS A 129 21.06 -2.25 26.38
CA LYS A 129 21.46 -3.66 26.28
C LYS A 129 21.43 -4.16 24.85
N ALA A 130 20.34 -3.91 24.12
CA ALA A 130 20.23 -4.30 22.72
C ALA A 130 21.34 -3.66 21.85
N ARG A 131 21.69 -2.39 22.13
CA ARG A 131 22.82 -1.71 21.49
C ARG A 131 24.14 -2.41 21.81
N ALA A 132 24.41 -2.71 23.08
CA ALA A 132 25.64 -3.39 23.49
C ALA A 132 25.78 -4.78 22.85
N GLU A 133 24.67 -5.52 22.70
CA GLU A 133 24.65 -6.81 21.99
C GLU A 133 24.97 -6.64 20.49
N ILE A 134 24.37 -5.65 19.83
CA ILE A 134 24.65 -5.35 18.42
C ILE A 134 26.11 -4.93 18.24
N ASP A 135 26.60 -4.00 19.07
CA ASP A 135 27.98 -3.50 19.03
C ASP A 135 29.00 -4.63 19.28
N ALA A 136 28.66 -5.61 20.11
CA ALA A 136 29.53 -6.78 20.36
C ALA A 136 29.66 -7.73 19.15
N VAL A 137 28.65 -7.80 18.28
CA VAL A 137 28.63 -8.68 17.11
C VAL A 137 29.13 -7.96 15.85
N VAL A 138 28.70 -6.71 15.66
CA VAL A 138 28.94 -5.93 14.44
C VAL A 138 30.19 -5.04 14.54
N GLY A 139 30.66 -4.76 15.77
CA GLY A 139 31.74 -3.83 16.04
C GLY A 139 31.26 -2.38 16.20
N GLN A 140 32.18 -1.51 16.61
CA GLN A 140 31.97 -0.06 16.71
C GLN A 140 32.93 0.61 15.74
N ASP A 141 32.54 0.71 14.46
CA ASP A 141 33.25 1.53 13.46
C ASP A 141 32.88 3.01 13.61
#